data_AF-A0AAU7ES26-F1
#
_entry.id   AF-A0AAU7ES26-F1
#
_cell.length_a   1.000
_cell.length_b   1.000
_cell.length_c   1.000
_cell.angle_alpha   90.00
_cell.angle_beta   90.00
_cell.angle_gamma   90.00
#
_symmetry.space_group_name_H-M   'P 1'
#
loop_
_entity.id
_entity.type
_entity.pdbx_description
1 polymer ?
#
loop_
_entity_poly.entity_id
_entity_poly.type
_entity_poly.pdbx_seq_one_letter_code
_entity_poly.pdbx_strand_id
1 'polypeptide(L)'
;MEFLYFLLFLLVWGLMWRWVMKNRGSWNLFFGTFAGVLAGFIVALVVLSITLALFPLAPRSPVEPTQRDEAEISSSPAPVTQTVSRLMPVIASTPDTSDNLVDYVASAPQNEPSPPESALLPNYSERLPSSLLERDFKDIMGNDFVVSRRLAGSNANADRSLMAFMMCEPFIKRAMRFAAATSVAGAESASSHRFKDQTYSINGTLTARNMLGDDVPYAYDCSVQQVDGNNPDKAAWRLLGLKLKKADS
;
A
#
# COMPACT_ATOMS: atom_id res chain seq x y z
N MET A 1 19.29 -4.34 -50.73
CA MET A 1 19.32 -3.06 -49.98
C MET A 1 18.51 -3.16 -48.68
N GLU A 2 17.30 -3.72 -48.69
CA GLU A 2 16.41 -3.80 -47.52
C GLU A 2 16.97 -4.61 -46.34
N PHE A 3 17.68 -5.72 -46.61
CA PHE A 3 18.32 -6.51 -45.56
C PHE A 3 19.41 -5.74 -44.79
N LEU A 4 20.11 -4.84 -45.48
CA LEU A 4 21.17 -4.02 -44.88
C LEU A 4 20.56 -2.90 -44.01
N TYR A 5 19.44 -2.32 -44.43
CA TYR A 5 18.64 -1.41 -43.59
C TYR A 5 18.07 -2.10 -42.36
N PHE A 6 17.63 -3.36 -42.49
CA PHE A 6 17.15 -4.14 -41.35
C PHE A 6 18.26 -4.42 -40.33
N LEU A 7 19.47 -4.76 -40.78
CA LEU A 7 20.62 -4.94 -39.89
C LEU A 7 21.03 -3.62 -39.20
N LEU A 8 21.04 -2.51 -39.93
CA LEU A 8 21.29 -1.19 -39.34
C LEU A 8 20.23 -0.82 -38.30
N PHE A 9 18.95 -1.10 -38.59
CA PHE A 9 17.86 -0.90 -37.63
C PHE A 9 18.06 -1.71 -36.36
N LEU A 10 18.40 -3.00 -36.46
CA LEU A 10 18.65 -3.85 -35.28
C LEU A 10 19.86 -3.35 -34.47
N LEU A 11 20.90 -2.85 -35.14
CA LEU A 11 22.09 -2.32 -34.48
C LEU A 11 21.78 -1.02 -33.72
N VAL A 12 21.08 -0.07 -34.36
CA VAL A 12 20.63 1.17 -33.74
C VAL A 12 19.64 0.90 -32.60
N TRP A 13 18.68 -0.01 -32.80
CA TRP A 13 17.72 -0.43 -31.79
C TRP A 13 18.42 -1.05 -30.56
N GLY A 14 19.37 -1.95 -30.78
CA GLY A 14 20.13 -2.60 -29.72
C GLY A 14 20.99 -1.62 -28.92
N LEU A 15 21.64 -0.66 -29.59
CA LEU A 15 22.40 0.41 -28.93
C LEU A 15 21.48 1.34 -28.12
N MET A 16 20.33 1.71 -28.68
CA MET A 16 19.33 2.53 -27.99
C MET A 16 18.78 1.83 -26.76
N TRP A 17 18.46 0.54 -26.87
CA TRP A 17 18.02 -0.29 -25.74
C TRP A 17 19.09 -0.41 -24.66
N ARG A 18 20.35 -0.67 -25.03
CA ARG A 18 21.47 -0.73 -24.09
C ARG A 18 21.69 0.61 -23.37
N TRP A 19 21.51 1.73 -24.08
CA TRP A 19 21.57 3.08 -23.51
C TRP A 19 20.43 3.34 -22.52
N VAL A 20 19.19 2.99 -22.89
CA VAL A 20 18.00 3.05 -22.00
C VAL A 20 18.24 2.20 -20.74
N MET A 21 18.78 0.99 -20.89
CA MET A 21 19.05 0.10 -19.77
C MET A 21 20.15 0.60 -18.84
N LYS A 22 21.12 1.36 -19.36
CA LYS A 22 22.19 1.97 -18.56
C LYS A 22 21.74 3.24 -17.83
N ASN A 23 20.79 3.99 -18.40
CA ASN A 23 20.24 5.22 -17.82
C ASN A 23 18.91 5.01 -17.05
N ARG A 24 18.55 3.78 -16.67
CA ARG A 24 17.27 3.43 -15.98
C ARG A 24 16.90 4.35 -14.82
N GLY A 25 17.88 4.84 -14.04
CA GLY A 25 17.64 5.75 -12.92
C GLY A 25 17.17 7.16 -13.33
N SER A 26 17.54 7.65 -14.51
CA SER A 26 17.17 8.99 -15.01
C SER A 26 15.89 8.99 -15.86
N TRP A 27 15.52 7.85 -16.45
CA TRP A 27 14.34 7.76 -17.32
C TRP A 27 13.01 7.83 -16.57
N ASN A 28 12.95 7.39 -15.31
CA ASN A 28 11.72 7.51 -14.50
C ASN A 28 11.37 8.99 -14.23
N LEU A 29 12.40 9.83 -14.03
CA LEU A 29 12.26 11.28 -13.89
C LEU A 29 11.85 11.95 -15.21
N PHE A 30 12.39 11.49 -16.35
CA PHE A 30 12.00 11.99 -17.66
C PHE A 30 10.56 11.63 -18.03
N PHE A 31 10.13 10.37 -17.84
CA PHE A 31 8.74 9.97 -18.07
C PHE A 31 7.77 10.65 -17.12
N GLY A 32 8.12 10.78 -15.84
CA GLY A 32 7.32 11.52 -14.87
C GLY A 32 7.16 13.00 -15.23
N THR A 33 8.25 13.65 -15.66
CA THR A 33 8.22 15.05 -16.09
C THR A 33 7.45 15.22 -17.40
N PHE A 34 7.66 14.34 -18.38
CA PHE A 34 6.97 14.40 -19.67
C PHE A 34 5.47 14.10 -19.54
N ALA A 35 5.10 13.09 -18.75
CA ALA A 35 3.70 12.80 -18.42
C ALA A 35 3.05 13.97 -17.67
N GLY A 36 3.80 14.60 -16.74
CA GLY A 36 3.35 15.82 -16.04
C GLY A 36 3.13 17.00 -16.98
N VAL A 37 4.03 17.22 -17.95
CA VAL A 37 3.88 18.26 -18.97
C VAL A 37 2.68 17.98 -19.88
N LEU A 38 2.49 16.72 -20.32
CA LEU A 38 1.37 16.34 -21.16
C LEU A 38 0.03 16.50 -20.42
N ALA A 39 -0.03 16.05 -19.16
CA ALA A 39 -1.21 16.20 -18.31
C ALA A 39 -1.50 17.69 -18.01
N GLY A 40 -0.47 18.48 -17.70
CA GLY A 40 -0.58 19.92 -17.50
C GLY A 40 -1.07 20.66 -18.75
N PHE A 41 -0.64 20.22 -19.94
CA PHE A 41 -1.10 20.78 -21.21
C PHE A 41 -2.59 20.50 -21.46
N ILE A 42 -3.06 19.28 -21.14
CA ILE A 42 -4.49 18.95 -21.23
C ILE A 42 -5.31 19.81 -20.27
N VAL A 43 -4.86 19.98 -19.03
CA VAL A 43 -5.53 20.86 -18.05
C VAL A 43 -5.55 22.31 -18.54
N ALA A 44 -4.44 22.81 -19.10
CA ALA A 44 -4.36 24.14 -19.68
C ALA A 44 -5.34 24.33 -20.85
N LEU A 45 -5.52 23.33 -21.72
CA LEU A 45 -6.51 23.37 -22.78
C LEU A 45 -7.94 23.42 -22.23
N VAL A 46 -8.26 22.64 -21.20
CA VAL A 46 -9.59 22.65 -20.56
C VAL A 46 -9.86 24.01 -19.92
N VAL A 47 -8.91 24.56 -19.17
CA VAL A 47 -9.03 25.89 -18.57
C VAL A 47 -9.16 26.96 -19.66
N LEU A 48 -8.40 26.86 -20.75
CA LEU A 48 -8.51 27.77 -21.89
C LEU A 48 -9.91 27.69 -22.52
N SER A 49 -10.45 26.49 -22.75
CA SER A 49 -11.82 26.31 -23.23
C SER A 49 -12.86 26.93 -22.30
N ILE A 50 -12.71 26.75 -20.98
CA ILE A 50 -13.60 27.37 -19.98
C ILE A 50 -13.47 28.90 -20.02
N THR A 51 -12.25 29.44 -20.10
CA THR A 51 -12.05 30.90 -20.17
C THR A 51 -12.60 31.51 -21.45
N LEU A 52 -12.50 30.83 -22.60
CA LEU A 52 -13.11 31.25 -23.86
C LEU A 52 -14.63 31.14 -23.84
N ALA A 53 -15.19 30.18 -23.09
CA ALA A 53 -16.63 30.06 -22.87
C ALA A 53 -17.17 31.13 -21.91
N LEU A 54 -16.40 31.52 -20.89
CA LEU A 54 -16.77 32.55 -19.92
C LEU A 54 -16.53 33.97 -20.43
N PHE A 55 -15.54 34.16 -21.31
CA PHE A 55 -15.22 35.43 -21.97
C PHE A 55 -15.23 35.24 -23.49
N PRO A 56 -16.42 35.12 -24.11
CA PRO A 56 -16.51 35.12 -25.56
C PRO A 56 -15.99 36.46 -26.09
N LEU A 57 -14.87 36.43 -26.82
CA LEU A 57 -14.48 37.57 -27.66
C LEU A 57 -15.49 37.64 -28.80
N ALA A 58 -16.51 38.49 -28.64
CA ALA A 58 -17.49 38.76 -29.69
C ALA A 58 -16.80 39.31 -30.94
N PRO A 59 -17.30 38.96 -32.13
CA PRO A 59 -18.29 39.86 -32.71
C PRO A 59 -19.51 39.19 -33.37
N ARG A 60 -20.68 39.79 -33.07
CA ARG A 60 -21.94 39.93 -33.81
C ARG A 60 -22.57 38.69 -34.49
N SER A 61 -23.73 38.32 -33.94
CA SER A 61 -24.84 37.56 -34.55
C SER A 61 -25.44 38.29 -35.77
N PRO A 62 -26.31 37.69 -36.64
CA PRO A 62 -27.68 37.32 -36.21
C PRO A 62 -28.41 36.14 -36.92
N VAL A 63 -29.43 35.64 -36.20
CA VAL A 63 -30.73 35.05 -36.63
C VAL A 63 -30.89 33.50 -36.68
N GLU A 64 -31.85 33.06 -35.83
CA GLU A 64 -32.59 31.78 -35.64
C GLU A 64 -33.49 31.44 -36.90
N PRO A 65 -34.32 30.36 -37.04
CA PRO A 65 -34.87 29.59 -35.93
C PRO A 65 -35.32 28.10 -36.07
N THR A 66 -35.70 27.57 -34.89
CA THR A 66 -36.77 26.56 -34.60
C THR A 66 -36.51 25.06 -34.83
N GLN A 67 -36.54 24.27 -33.72
CA GLN A 67 -37.53 23.19 -33.39
C GLN A 67 -37.21 22.62 -31.97
N ARG A 68 -37.91 23.04 -30.89
CA ARG A 68 -39.03 22.36 -30.16
C ARG A 68 -38.87 20.86 -29.89
N ASP A 69 -38.61 20.50 -28.63
CA ASP A 69 -39.57 19.90 -27.64
C ASP A 69 -39.48 18.36 -27.73
N GLU A 70 -39.40 17.51 -26.70
CA GLU A 70 -39.95 17.52 -25.35
C GLU A 70 -39.22 16.46 -24.48
N ALA A 71 -39.04 16.79 -23.19
CA ALA A 71 -39.28 15.99 -21.97
C ALA A 71 -38.93 14.49 -21.87
N GLU A 72 -38.20 14.08 -20.80
CA GLU A 72 -38.81 13.52 -19.57
C GLU A 72 -37.73 12.95 -18.59
N ILE A 73 -37.58 13.62 -17.44
CA ILE A 73 -37.45 13.14 -16.04
C ILE A 73 -36.71 11.80 -15.79
N SER A 74 -35.67 11.82 -14.93
CA SER A 74 -35.74 11.24 -13.56
C SER A 74 -34.39 11.01 -12.86
N SER A 75 -34.35 11.46 -11.60
CA SER A 75 -33.57 10.97 -10.46
C SER A 75 -32.05 11.26 -10.35
N SER A 76 -31.76 12.27 -9.53
CA SER A 76 -30.55 12.40 -8.72
C SER A 76 -30.48 11.28 -7.66
N PRO A 77 -29.27 10.90 -7.21
CA PRO A 77 -29.05 11.04 -5.77
C PRO A 77 -27.71 11.69 -5.43
N ALA A 78 -27.78 12.56 -4.41
CA ALA A 78 -26.67 13.17 -3.72
C ALA A 78 -25.73 12.12 -3.08
N PRO A 79 -24.42 12.39 -2.98
CA PRO A 79 -23.55 11.58 -2.14
C PRO A 79 -23.84 11.93 -0.68
N VAL A 80 -24.50 11.01 0.03
CA VAL A 80 -24.62 11.05 1.49
C VAL A 80 -23.21 11.00 2.07
N THR A 81 -22.74 12.13 2.58
CA THR A 81 -21.60 12.20 3.47
C THR A 81 -21.96 11.44 4.76
N GLN A 82 -21.67 10.14 4.78
CA GLN A 82 -21.64 9.39 6.04
C GLN A 82 -20.34 9.76 6.75
N THR A 83 -20.41 10.79 7.58
CA THR A 83 -19.48 10.99 8.69
C THR A 83 -19.66 9.82 9.66
N VAL A 84 -19.06 8.68 9.34
CA VAL A 84 -18.78 7.66 10.34
C VAL A 84 -17.71 8.26 11.23
N SER A 85 -18.14 8.77 12.38
CA SER A 85 -17.28 9.04 13.51
C SER A 85 -16.69 7.69 13.95
N ARG A 86 -15.59 7.28 13.30
CA ARG A 86 -14.82 6.09 13.68
C ARG A 86 -14.12 6.46 14.99
N LEU A 87 -14.63 5.96 16.11
CA LEU A 87 -13.80 5.77 17.29
C LEU A 87 -12.56 5.00 16.82
N MET A 88 -11.39 5.57 17.09
CA MET A 88 -10.12 5.05 16.63
C MET A 88 -9.86 3.69 17.32
N PRO A 89 -9.30 2.71 16.59
CA PRO A 89 -8.97 1.42 17.18
C PRO A 89 -7.80 1.63 18.15
N VAL A 90 -8.05 1.36 19.44
CA VAL A 90 -7.01 1.22 20.44
C VAL A 90 -6.60 -0.24 20.44
N ILE A 91 -5.35 -0.52 20.06
CA ILE A 91 -4.76 -1.83 20.34
C ILE A 91 -4.62 -1.89 21.86
N ALA A 92 -5.01 -3.01 22.46
CA ALA A 92 -4.74 -3.27 23.87
C ALA A 92 -3.22 -3.48 24.04
N SER A 93 -2.49 -2.37 24.14
CA SER A 93 -1.09 -2.34 24.58
C SER A 93 -1.12 -2.48 26.09
N THR A 94 -0.44 -3.48 26.65
CA THR A 94 -0.10 -3.42 28.08
C THR A 94 0.81 -2.20 28.28
N PRO A 95 0.44 -1.24 29.15
CA PRO A 95 1.22 -0.04 29.34
C PRO A 95 2.44 -0.36 30.19
N ASP A 96 3.50 -0.91 29.60
CA ASP A 96 4.79 -0.95 30.28
C ASP A 96 5.48 0.40 30.15
N THR A 97 5.04 1.31 31.02
CA THR A 97 5.87 2.42 31.49
C THR A 97 6.90 1.82 32.45
N SER A 98 7.85 1.05 31.94
CA SER A 98 8.97 0.60 32.77
C SER A 98 10.26 0.63 31.99
N ASP A 99 11.32 1.14 32.62
CA ASP A 99 12.71 1.05 32.15
C ASP A 99 13.24 -0.41 32.10
N ASN A 100 12.35 -1.40 32.21
CA ASN A 100 12.64 -2.83 32.30
C ASN A 100 11.95 -3.63 31.17
N LEU A 101 11.89 -3.10 29.95
CA LEU A 101 11.48 -3.92 28.80
C LEU A 101 12.44 -5.10 28.63
N VAL A 102 11.92 -6.27 28.28
CA VAL A 102 12.73 -7.48 28.06
C VAL A 102 13.36 -7.44 26.66
N ASP A 103 14.54 -8.04 26.51
CA ASP A 103 15.15 -8.24 25.19
C ASP A 103 14.33 -9.24 24.38
N TYR A 104 14.06 -8.94 23.11
CA TYR A 104 13.34 -9.84 22.24
C TYR A 104 14.27 -10.92 21.68
N VAL A 105 13.89 -12.19 21.88
CA VAL A 105 14.60 -13.33 21.29
C VAL A 105 13.93 -13.69 19.96
N ALA A 106 14.62 -13.40 18.86
CA ALA A 106 14.09 -13.69 17.53
C ALA A 106 13.86 -15.18 17.32
N SER A 107 12.62 -15.52 17.01
CA SER A 107 12.23 -16.82 16.48
C SER A 107 12.18 -16.73 14.96
N ALA A 108 12.99 -17.50 14.24
CA ALA A 108 12.90 -17.56 12.77
C ALA A 108 11.44 -17.86 12.34
N PRO A 109 10.97 -17.30 11.20
CA PRO A 109 9.60 -17.55 10.76
C PRO A 109 9.40 -19.05 10.56
N GLN A 110 8.37 -19.60 11.20
CA GLN A 110 8.16 -21.04 11.25
C GLN A 110 7.44 -21.49 9.99
N ASN A 111 7.90 -22.57 9.36
CA ASN A 111 7.15 -23.27 8.32
C ASN A 111 6.50 -24.49 8.97
N GLU A 112 5.24 -24.39 9.35
CA GLU A 112 4.48 -25.59 9.64
C GLU A 112 4.06 -26.23 8.30
N PRO A 113 4.23 -27.56 8.11
CA PRO A 113 3.83 -28.23 6.89
C PRO A 113 2.36 -27.96 6.60
N SER A 114 2.12 -27.14 5.58
CA SER A 114 0.78 -26.74 5.20
C SER A 114 0.23 -27.74 4.21
N PRO A 115 -0.95 -28.35 4.47
CA PRO A 115 -1.57 -29.26 3.51
C PRO A 115 -1.73 -28.61 2.12
N PRO A 116 -1.80 -29.40 1.04
CA PRO A 116 -2.01 -28.88 -0.32
C PRO A 116 -3.21 -27.94 -0.42
N GLU A 117 -4.26 -28.20 0.36
CA GLU A 117 -5.49 -27.43 0.41
C GLU A 117 -5.39 -26.13 1.23
N SER A 118 -4.37 -25.96 2.08
CA SER A 118 -4.21 -24.82 3.00
C SER A 118 -4.26 -23.45 2.28
N ALA A 119 -4.60 -22.38 3.00
CA ALA A 119 -4.43 -21.02 2.48
C ALA A 119 -2.96 -20.58 2.47
N LEU A 120 -2.08 -21.26 3.23
CA LEU A 120 -0.67 -20.91 3.37
C LEU A 120 0.17 -21.39 2.18
N LEU A 121 1.13 -20.56 1.77
CA LEU A 121 2.16 -20.96 0.82
C LEU A 121 3.09 -21.99 1.44
N PRO A 122 3.50 -23.03 0.70
CA PRO A 122 4.52 -23.95 1.18
C PRO A 122 5.85 -23.20 1.29
N ASN A 123 6.55 -23.42 2.41
CA ASN A 123 7.83 -22.79 2.73
C ASN A 123 7.82 -21.26 2.63
N TYR A 124 6.76 -20.62 3.12
CA TYR A 124 6.65 -19.16 3.02
C TYR A 124 7.80 -18.42 3.71
N SER A 125 8.40 -18.97 4.78
CA SER A 125 9.45 -18.28 5.53
C SER A 125 10.67 -17.90 4.68
N GLU A 126 10.99 -18.72 3.68
CA GLU A 126 12.12 -18.50 2.76
C GLU A 126 11.83 -17.40 1.73
N ARG A 127 10.56 -17.04 1.54
CA ARG A 127 10.08 -16.08 0.53
C ARG A 127 9.76 -14.72 1.13
N LEU A 128 9.68 -14.63 2.46
CA LEU A 128 9.36 -13.38 3.13
C LEU A 128 10.55 -12.41 3.02
N PRO A 129 10.30 -11.13 2.72
CA PRO A 129 11.34 -10.12 2.84
C PRO A 129 11.76 -10.00 4.30
N SER A 130 13.05 -9.77 4.55
CA SER A 130 13.56 -9.54 5.90
C SER A 130 13.18 -8.17 6.44
N SER A 131 12.88 -7.20 5.58
CA SER A 131 12.47 -5.86 5.97
C SER A 131 11.60 -5.18 4.92
N LEU A 132 10.81 -4.21 5.36
CA LEU A 132 10.02 -3.31 4.52
C LEU A 132 10.34 -1.86 4.84
N LEU A 133 10.49 -1.03 3.82
CA LEU A 133 10.67 0.41 4.00
C LEU A 133 9.32 1.04 4.34
N GLU A 134 9.31 1.96 5.31
CA GLU A 134 8.11 2.71 5.67
C GLU A 134 7.59 3.56 4.53
N ARG A 135 8.48 4.05 3.66
CA ARG A 135 8.12 4.80 2.46
C ARG A 135 7.30 3.94 1.49
N ASP A 136 7.77 2.75 1.17
CA ASP A 136 7.07 1.85 0.25
C ASP A 136 5.70 1.45 0.82
N PHE A 137 5.64 1.24 2.13
CA PHE A 137 4.39 0.93 2.81
C PHE A 137 3.41 2.12 2.84
N LYS A 138 3.93 3.34 3.07
CA LYS A 138 3.15 4.58 2.99
C LYS A 138 2.55 4.78 1.60
N ASP A 139 3.29 4.46 0.54
CA ASP A 139 2.79 4.61 -0.83
C ASP A 139 1.60 3.65 -1.11
N ILE A 140 1.49 2.54 -0.37
CA ILE A 140 0.38 1.59 -0.45
C ILE A 140 -0.79 1.98 0.47
N MET A 141 -0.52 2.27 1.74
CA MET A 141 -1.56 2.53 2.76
C MET A 141 -2.04 3.99 2.80
N GLY A 142 -1.29 4.90 2.18
CA GLY A 142 -1.64 6.30 2.10
C GLY A 142 -1.78 6.98 3.47
N ASN A 143 -2.94 7.61 3.70
CA ASN A 143 -3.14 8.53 4.81
C ASN A 143 -3.20 7.83 6.18
N ASP A 144 -3.68 6.60 6.26
CA ASP A 144 -3.86 5.89 7.53
C ASP A 144 -2.51 5.64 8.23
N PHE A 145 -1.49 5.27 7.45
CA PHE A 145 -0.14 5.10 7.98
C PHE A 145 0.46 6.45 8.43
N VAL A 146 0.23 7.54 7.68
CA VAL A 146 0.70 8.88 8.06
C VAL A 146 0.05 9.34 9.36
N VAL A 147 -1.25 9.11 9.52
CA VAL A 147 -1.99 9.44 10.74
C VAL A 147 -1.44 8.65 11.92
N SER A 148 -1.24 7.34 11.78
CA SER A 148 -0.67 6.51 12.85
C SER A 148 0.71 6.98 13.32
N ARG A 149 1.57 7.39 12.38
CA ARG A 149 2.90 7.90 12.70
C ARG A 149 2.83 9.21 13.47
N ARG A 150 1.93 10.11 13.09
CA ARG A 150 1.73 11.39 13.80
C ARG A 150 1.25 11.14 15.23
N LEU A 151 0.36 10.17 15.43
CA LEU A 151 -0.18 9.84 16.74
C LEU A 151 0.86 9.20 17.66
N ALA A 152 1.71 8.33 17.11
CA ALA A 152 2.83 7.76 17.87
C ALA A 152 3.80 8.85 18.36
N GLY A 153 4.03 9.87 17.52
CA GLY A 153 4.92 10.98 17.82
C GLY A 153 6.39 10.70 17.50
N SER A 154 7.22 11.75 17.62
CA SER A 154 8.63 11.74 17.19
C SER A 154 9.61 11.24 18.25
N ASN A 155 9.13 10.92 19.45
CA ASN A 155 9.99 10.46 20.54
C ASN A 155 10.61 9.10 20.20
N ALA A 156 11.88 8.89 20.57
CA ALA A 156 12.56 7.60 20.37
C ALA A 156 11.84 6.44 21.09
N ASN A 157 11.11 6.74 22.17
CA ASN A 157 10.35 5.78 22.97
C ASN A 157 8.83 5.84 22.74
N ALA A 158 8.37 6.57 21.71
CA ALA A 158 6.97 6.59 21.30
C ALA A 158 6.40 5.17 21.16
N ASP A 159 5.15 4.97 21.58
CA ASP A 159 4.44 3.72 21.29
C ASP A 159 4.07 3.68 19.80
N ARG A 160 4.63 2.70 19.10
CA ARG A 160 4.45 2.46 17.66
C ARG A 160 3.75 1.12 17.41
N SER A 161 3.08 0.57 18.41
CA SER A 161 2.29 -0.69 18.35
C SER A 161 1.31 -0.71 17.18
N LEU A 162 0.57 0.38 16.94
CA LEU A 162 -0.35 0.48 15.80
C LEU A 162 0.38 0.41 14.45
N MET A 163 1.53 1.08 14.34
CA MET A 163 2.37 0.98 13.14
C MET A 163 2.88 -0.45 12.95
N ALA A 164 3.34 -1.10 14.02
CA ALA A 164 3.79 -2.48 13.99
C ALA A 164 2.67 -3.44 13.51
N PHE A 165 1.45 -3.27 14.00
CA PHE A 165 0.27 -4.01 13.53
C PHE A 165 0.05 -3.86 12.03
N MET A 166 0.06 -2.62 11.52
CA MET A 166 -0.10 -2.38 10.08
C MET A 166 1.05 -2.99 9.26
N MET A 167 2.28 -2.92 9.77
CA MET A 167 3.46 -3.47 9.09
C MET A 167 3.46 -5.01 9.07
N CYS A 168 2.70 -5.69 9.94
CA CYS A 168 2.55 -7.14 9.91
C CYS A 168 1.72 -7.65 8.74
N GLU A 169 0.72 -6.88 8.30
CA GLU A 169 -0.18 -7.26 7.21
C GLU A 169 0.53 -7.64 5.90
N PRO A 170 1.49 -6.86 5.35
CA PRO A 170 2.18 -7.22 4.10
C PRO A 170 3.02 -8.50 4.23
N PHE A 171 3.60 -8.80 5.40
CA PHE A 171 4.30 -10.07 5.62
C PHE A 171 3.31 -11.24 5.67
N ILE A 172 2.20 -11.07 6.38
CA ILE A 172 1.11 -12.06 6.46
C ILE A 172 0.58 -12.37 5.05
N LYS A 173 0.22 -11.34 4.27
CA LYS A 173 -0.30 -11.51 2.91
C LYS A 173 0.67 -12.25 1.99
N ARG A 174 1.97 -12.04 2.12
CA ARG A 174 3.00 -12.77 1.36
C ARG A 174 3.16 -14.23 1.78
N ALA A 175 2.71 -14.61 2.97
CA ALA A 175 2.68 -16.00 3.41
C ALA A 175 1.44 -16.77 2.90
N MET A 176 0.46 -16.08 2.32
CA MET A 176 -0.78 -16.68 1.80
C MET A 176 -0.70 -16.98 0.31
N ARG A 177 -1.37 -18.05 -0.14
CA ARG A 177 -1.54 -18.41 -1.55
C ARG A 177 -2.35 -17.34 -2.29
N PHE A 178 -3.41 -16.83 -1.65
CA PHE A 178 -4.29 -15.80 -2.19
C PHE A 178 -4.26 -14.53 -1.33
N ALA A 179 -3.21 -13.72 -1.50
CA ALA A 179 -2.99 -12.49 -0.73
C ALA A 179 -4.19 -11.51 -0.76
N ALA A 180 -4.87 -11.40 -1.91
CA ALA A 180 -6.02 -10.51 -2.08
C ALA A 180 -7.29 -10.99 -1.35
N ALA A 181 -7.39 -12.30 -1.09
CA ALA A 181 -8.51 -12.93 -0.36
C ALA A 181 -8.16 -13.17 1.11
N THR A 182 -7.14 -12.48 1.63
CA THR A 182 -6.73 -12.52 3.03
C THR A 182 -7.20 -11.26 3.73
N SER A 183 -7.96 -11.42 4.81
CA SER A 183 -8.38 -10.33 5.70
C SER A 183 -7.80 -10.55 7.10
N VAL A 184 -7.09 -9.55 7.60
CA VAL A 184 -6.61 -9.53 8.99
C VAL A 184 -7.71 -8.91 9.85
N ALA A 185 -8.00 -9.49 11.01
CA ALA A 185 -8.97 -8.92 11.94
C ALA A 185 -8.50 -7.53 12.41
N GLY A 186 -9.46 -6.66 12.75
CA GLY A 186 -9.16 -5.28 13.11
C GLY A 186 -8.22 -5.15 14.31
N ALA A 187 -7.52 -4.02 14.40
CA ALA A 187 -6.54 -3.73 15.45
C ALA A 187 -7.15 -3.83 16.87
N GLU A 188 -8.45 -3.61 17.04
CA GLU A 188 -9.18 -3.79 18.30
C GLU A 188 -9.20 -5.24 18.82
N SER A 189 -9.01 -6.22 17.93
CA SER A 189 -9.00 -7.65 18.27
C SER A 189 -7.58 -8.22 18.40
N ALA A 190 -6.57 -7.39 18.13
CA ALA A 190 -5.17 -7.76 18.24
C ALA A 190 -4.59 -7.33 19.60
N SER A 191 -3.63 -8.10 20.10
CA SER A 191 -2.82 -7.75 21.26
C SER A 191 -1.42 -7.36 20.81
N SER A 192 -0.85 -6.32 21.41
CA SER A 192 0.55 -5.92 21.17
C SER A 192 1.37 -6.03 22.44
N HIS A 193 2.56 -6.62 22.31
CA HIS A 193 3.58 -6.63 23.33
C HIS A 193 4.82 -5.91 22.82
N ARG A 194 5.30 -4.92 23.58
CA ARG A 194 6.49 -4.13 23.25
C ARG A 194 7.72 -4.67 23.97
N PHE A 195 8.85 -4.66 23.30
CA PHE A 195 10.17 -5.05 23.80
C PHE A 195 11.17 -3.90 23.59
N LYS A 196 12.43 -4.10 24.02
CA LYS A 196 13.51 -3.13 23.76
C LYS A 196 13.68 -2.88 22.26
N ASP A 197 14.34 -1.75 21.95
CA ASP A 197 14.71 -1.35 20.60
C ASP A 197 13.53 -1.24 19.62
N GLN A 198 12.38 -0.77 20.11
CA GLN A 198 11.17 -0.59 19.28
C GLN A 198 10.75 -1.89 18.57
N THR A 199 10.89 -3.01 19.28
CA THR A 199 10.44 -4.32 18.83
C THR A 199 9.05 -4.61 19.37
N TYR A 200 8.18 -5.14 18.52
CA TYR A 200 6.78 -5.41 18.83
C TYR A 200 6.41 -6.82 18.38
N SER A 201 5.73 -7.57 19.24
CA SER A 201 5.01 -8.80 18.86
C SER A 201 3.52 -8.48 18.84
N ILE A 202 2.88 -8.84 17.73
CA ILE A 202 1.48 -8.61 17.45
C ILE A 202 0.81 -9.95 17.26
N ASN A 203 -0.18 -10.23 18.09
CA ASN A 203 -0.96 -11.46 18.03
C ASN A 203 -2.39 -11.13 17.65
N GLY A 204 -2.97 -11.93 16.77
CA GLY A 204 -4.34 -11.72 16.31
C GLY A 204 -4.82 -12.88 15.46
N THR A 205 -5.96 -12.65 14.80
CA THR A 205 -6.55 -13.62 13.88
C THR A 205 -6.73 -13.02 12.49
N LEU A 206 -6.79 -13.90 11.51
CA LEU A 206 -7.04 -13.56 10.12
C LEU A 206 -7.90 -14.63 9.49
N THR A 207 -8.52 -14.28 8.36
CA THR A 207 -9.23 -15.21 7.51
C THR A 207 -8.56 -15.21 6.14
N ALA A 208 -8.30 -16.40 5.59
CA ALA A 208 -7.68 -16.55 4.28
C ALA A 208 -8.37 -17.64 3.47
N ARG A 209 -8.53 -17.38 2.17
CA ARG A 209 -9.11 -18.35 1.24
C ARG A 209 -8.15 -19.50 0.95
N ASN A 210 -8.65 -20.72 1.05
CA ASN A 210 -7.92 -21.95 0.77
C ASN A 210 -7.99 -22.32 -0.74
N MET A 211 -7.35 -23.42 -1.16
CA MET A 211 -7.38 -23.86 -2.57
C MET A 211 -8.74 -24.40 -3.03
N LEU A 212 -9.63 -24.73 -2.09
CA LEU A 212 -10.99 -25.21 -2.35
C LEU A 212 -12.01 -24.08 -2.46
N GLY A 213 -11.61 -22.85 -2.11
CA GLY A 213 -12.48 -21.67 -2.10
C GLY A 213 -13.11 -21.35 -0.73
N ASP A 214 -12.81 -22.13 0.31
CA ASP A 214 -13.30 -21.87 1.66
C ASP A 214 -12.46 -20.81 2.36
N ASP A 215 -13.13 -19.99 3.17
CA ASP A 215 -12.49 -18.98 4.01
C ASP A 215 -12.15 -19.61 5.37
N VAL A 216 -10.85 -19.77 5.65
CA VAL A 216 -10.32 -20.50 6.81
C VAL A 216 -9.70 -19.53 7.81
N PRO A 217 -10.01 -19.63 9.11
CA PRO A 217 -9.40 -18.80 10.14
C PRO A 217 -7.99 -19.28 10.53
N TYR A 218 -7.09 -18.33 10.75
CA TYR A 218 -5.75 -18.56 11.27
C TYR A 218 -5.47 -17.60 12.43
N ALA A 219 -4.74 -18.09 13.43
CA ALA A 219 -4.06 -17.26 14.41
C ALA A 219 -2.67 -16.89 13.88
N TYR A 220 -2.24 -15.67 14.14
CA TYR A 220 -0.90 -15.21 13.80
C TYR A 220 -0.19 -14.62 15.01
N ASP A 221 1.13 -14.76 15.02
CA ASP A 221 2.08 -14.04 15.87
C ASP A 221 3.14 -13.45 14.93
N CYS A 222 3.14 -12.13 14.83
CA CYS A 222 4.02 -11.36 13.97
C CYS A 222 4.89 -10.45 14.83
N SER A 223 6.20 -10.66 14.74
CA SER A 223 7.19 -9.87 15.49
C SER A 223 8.03 -9.03 14.54
N VAL A 224 7.99 -7.72 14.74
CA VAL A 224 8.66 -6.73 13.89
C VAL A 224 9.44 -5.74 14.73
N GLN A 225 10.54 -5.24 14.16
CA GLN A 225 11.39 -4.23 14.79
C GLN A 225 11.55 -3.03 13.88
N GLN A 226 11.38 -1.84 14.43
CA GLN A 226 11.67 -0.63 13.70
C GLN A 226 13.18 -0.32 13.72
N VAL A 227 13.75 -0.10 12.54
CA VAL A 227 15.14 0.25 12.32
C VAL A 227 15.20 1.63 11.67
N ASP A 228 16.16 2.47 12.08
CA ASP A 228 16.35 3.83 11.57
C ASP A 228 15.10 4.74 11.69
N GLY A 229 14.26 4.49 12.70
CA GLY A 229 12.94 5.13 12.90
C GLY A 229 12.92 6.65 13.09
N ASN A 230 14.09 7.29 13.15
CA ASN A 230 14.25 8.75 13.24
C ASN A 230 14.23 9.44 11.87
N ASN A 231 14.56 8.73 10.79
CA ASN A 231 14.52 9.27 9.44
C ASN A 231 13.39 8.60 8.65
N PRO A 232 12.29 9.30 8.32
CA PRO A 232 11.15 8.70 7.64
C PRO A 232 11.48 8.15 6.24
N ASP A 233 12.54 8.65 5.60
CA ASP A 233 12.97 8.19 4.27
C ASP A 233 13.85 6.93 4.33
N LYS A 234 14.39 6.60 5.51
CA LYS A 234 15.26 5.44 5.74
C LYS A 234 14.66 4.42 6.70
N ALA A 235 13.62 4.82 7.43
CA ALA A 235 13.00 3.99 8.43
C ALA A 235 12.42 2.73 7.78
N ALA A 236 12.78 1.60 8.38
CA ALA A 236 12.42 0.27 7.91
C ALA A 236 11.86 -0.54 9.07
N TRP A 237 11.01 -1.50 8.75
CA TRP A 237 10.55 -2.51 9.70
C TRP A 237 11.12 -3.84 9.30
N ARG A 238 11.94 -4.40 10.19
CA ARG A 238 12.52 -5.73 10.04
C ARG A 238 11.54 -6.77 10.58
N LEU A 239 11.28 -7.80 9.81
CA LEU A 239 10.56 -8.98 10.29
C LEU A 239 11.52 -9.83 11.11
N LEU A 240 11.17 -10.07 12.36
CA LEU A 240 11.96 -10.92 13.25
C LEU A 240 11.37 -12.32 13.38
N GLY A 241 10.05 -12.44 13.26
CA GLY A 241 9.35 -13.73 13.31
C GLY A 241 7.93 -13.61 12.77
N LEU A 242 7.47 -14.67 12.11
CA LEU A 242 6.07 -14.84 11.72
C LEU A 242 5.68 -16.29 11.94
N LYS A 243 4.63 -16.50 12.75
CA LYS A 243 4.00 -17.79 12.97
C LYS A 243 2.55 -17.68 12.55
N LEU A 244 2.11 -18.65 11.76
CA LEU A 244 0.74 -18.76 11.26
C LEU A 244 0.25 -20.16 11.58
N LYS A 245 -0.82 -20.26 12.36
CA LYS A 245 -1.43 -21.53 12.75
C LYS A 245 -2.90 -21.50 12.39
N LYS A 246 -3.40 -22.57 11.76
CA LYS A 246 -4.84 -22.72 11.54
C LYS A 246 -5.55 -22.70 12.90
N ALA A 247 -6.58 -21.87 13.05
CA ALA A 247 -7.36 -21.87 14.27
C ALA A 247 -8.17 -23.19 14.32
N ASP A 248 -8.15 -23.86 15.48
CA ASP A 248 -8.98 -25.03 15.70
C ASP A 248 -10.46 -24.56 15.71
N SER A 249 -11.29 -25.21 14.89
CA SER A 249 -12.72 -24.92 14.76
C SER A 249 -13.53 -25.55 15.88
#